data_AF-A0A252DEY9-F1
#
_entry.id   AF-A0A252DEY9-F1
#
_cell.length_a   1.000
_cell.length_b   1.000
_cell.length_c   1.000
_cell.angle_alpha   90.00
_cell.angle_beta   90.00
_cell.angle_gamma   90.00
#
_symmetry.space_group_name_H-M   'P 1'
#
loop_
_entity.id
_entity.type
_entity.pdbx_description
1 polymer ?
#
loop_
_entity_poly.entity_id
_entity_poly.type
_entity_poly.pdbx_seq_one_letter_code
_entity_poly.pdbx_strand_id
1 'polypeptide(L)'
;MMKHYILNLNPTAKHEWDRCILRDPLTAKRPDIAKLIADAVGADTGSYLVSVNIEVTVLEQAAVPQAEQLSLSFPEMTAPSQLREVA
;
A
#
# COMPACT_ATOMS: atom_id res chain seq x y z
N MET A 1 11.22 -23.30 4.61
CA MET A 1 10.44 -22.60 5.65
C MET A 1 9.54 -21.58 4.98
N MET A 2 8.23 -21.58 5.26
CA MET A 2 7.33 -20.53 4.76
C MET A 2 7.55 -19.27 5.61
N LYS A 3 7.85 -18.14 4.94
CA LYS A 3 7.91 -16.83 5.59
C LYS A 3 6.59 -16.12 5.34
N HIS A 4 5.90 -15.75 6.41
CA HIS A 4 4.67 -14.97 6.33
C HIS A 4 5.01 -13.48 6.35
N TYR A 5 4.32 -12.71 5.51
CA TYR A 5 4.45 -11.26 5.46
C TYR A 5 3.07 -10.62 5.52
N ILE A 6 3.01 -9.45 6.15
CA ILE A 6 1.82 -8.60 6.13
C ILE A 6 1.89 -7.76 4.85
N LEU A 7 0.91 -7.95 3.97
CA LEU A 7 0.74 -7.14 2.77
C LEU A 7 -0.26 -6.02 3.07
N ASN A 8 0.19 -4.78 2.93
CA ASN A 8 -0.69 -3.61 2.96
C ASN A 8 -0.81 -3.04 1.55
N LEU A 9 -2.05 -2.99 1.05
CA LEU A 9 -2.38 -2.39 -0.24
C LEU A 9 -3.11 -1.08 0.01
N ASN A 10 -2.51 0.02 -0.43
CA ASN A 10 -3.12 1.34 -0.38
C ASN A 10 -3.37 1.87 -1.79
N PRO A 11 -4.55 1.62 -2.39
CA PRO A 11 -4.83 2.01 -3.77
C PRO A 11 -4.85 3.54 -3.97
N THR A 12 -5.04 4.33 -2.91
CA THR A 12 -5.09 5.80 -2.97
C THR A 12 -3.72 6.47 -2.78
N ALA A 13 -2.66 5.69 -2.55
CA ALA A 13 -1.33 6.24 -2.32
C ALA A 13 -0.76 6.91 -3.59
N LYS A 14 -0.18 8.10 -3.39
CA LYS A 14 0.40 8.94 -4.46
C LYS A 14 1.63 8.30 -5.13
N HIS A 15 2.36 7.47 -4.40
CA HIS A 15 3.59 6.85 -4.86
C HIS A 15 3.44 5.34 -4.95
N GLU A 16 3.94 4.75 -6.04
CA GLU A 16 3.85 3.30 -6.27
C GLU A 16 4.48 2.48 -5.14
N TRP A 17 5.54 2.99 -4.51
CA TRP A 17 6.21 2.32 -3.39
C TRP A 17 5.38 2.27 -2.10
N ASP A 18 4.33 3.09 -2.01
CA ASP A 18 3.40 3.17 -0.87
C ASP A 18 2.07 2.44 -1.17
N ARG A 19 1.80 2.15 -2.45
CA ARG A 19 0.61 1.39 -2.87
C ARG A 19 0.66 -0.07 -2.45
N CYS A 20 1.87 -0.64 -2.33
CA CYS A 20 2.08 -2.04 -1.95
C CYS A 20 3.27 -2.13 -0.99
N ILE A 21 2.98 -2.40 0.29
CA ILE A 21 3.98 -2.48 1.35
C ILE A 21 3.93 -3.88 1.96
N LEU A 22 5.03 -4.61 1.83
CA LEU A 22 5.26 -5.86 2.56
C LEU A 22 5.99 -5.54 3.87
N ARG A 23 5.55 -6.15 4.97
CA ARG A 23 6.19 -6.04 6.28
C ARG A 23 6.33 -7.39 6.94
N ASP A 24 7.43 -7.56 7.67
CA ASP A 24 7.62 -8.71 8.52
C ASP A 24 6.70 -8.62 9.75
N PRO A 25 5.95 -9.68 10.09
CA PRO A 25 4.95 -9.65 11.16
C PRO A 25 5.56 -9.45 12.55
N LEU A 26 6.83 -9.83 12.74
CA LEU A 26 7.50 -9.76 14.03
C LEU A 26 8.29 -8.45 14.18
N THR A 27 9.00 -8.05 13.14
CA THR A 27 9.90 -6.89 13.18
C THR A 27 9.29 -5.61 12.60
N ALA A 28 8.13 -5.68 11.95
CA ALA A 28 7.47 -4.59 11.22
C ALA A 28 8.31 -3.91 10.12
N LYS A 29 9.51 -4.45 9.85
CA LYS A 29 10.45 -3.95 8.84
C LYS A 29 10.03 -4.43 7.45
N ARG A 30 10.40 -3.64 6.45
CA ARG A 30 10.24 -4.02 5.04
C ARG A 30 11.22 -5.16 4.74
N PRO A 31 10.76 -6.33 4.28
CA PRO A 31 11.65 -7.41 3.90
C PRO A 31 12.43 -7.02 2.64
N ASP A 32 13.72 -7.34 2.64
CA ASP A 32 14.58 -7.13 1.48
C ASP A 32 14.52 -8.37 0.57
N ILE A 33 13.61 -8.33 -0.40
CA ILE A 33 13.41 -9.43 -1.35
C ILE A 33 14.66 -9.61 -2.22
N ALA A 34 15.34 -8.53 -2.59
CA ALA A 34 16.57 -8.62 -3.38
C ALA A 34 17.65 -9.39 -2.61
N LYS A 35 17.79 -9.14 -1.30
CA LYS A 35 18.70 -9.89 -0.44
C LYS A 35 18.31 -11.37 -0.32
N LEU A 36 17.01 -11.69 -0.26
CA LEU A 36 16.54 -13.09 -0.22
C LEU A 36 16.87 -13.83 -1.52
N ILE A 37 16.71 -13.17 -2.67
CA ILE A 37 17.07 -13.75 -3.97
C ILE A 37 18.58 -13.94 -4.06
N ALA A 38 19.37 -12.94 -3.66
CA ALA A 38 20.83 -13.04 -3.66
C ALA A 38 21.34 -14.18 -2.76
N ASP A 39 20.76 -14.33 -1.56
CA ASP A 39 21.09 -15.42 -0.64
C ASP A 39 20.75 -16.80 -1.23
N ALA A 40 19.64 -16.90 -1.97
CA ALA A 40 19.21 -18.14 -2.62
C ALA A 40 20.05 -18.52 -3.85
N VAL A 41 20.52 -17.53 -4.63
CA VAL A 41 21.35 -17.75 -5.83
C VAL A 41 22.80 -18.07 -5.45
N GLY A 42 23.24 -17.65 -4.26
CA GLY A 42 24.63 -17.72 -3.83
C GLY A 42 25.35 -16.39 -4.11
N ALA A 43 26.25 -15.99 -3.20
CA ALA A 43 26.91 -14.68 -3.21
C ALA A 43 28.04 -14.54 -4.25
N ASP A 44 28.08 -15.42 -5.25
CA ASP A 44 29.07 -15.36 -6.32
C ASP A 44 28.77 -14.20 -7.28
N THR A 45 29.83 -13.53 -7.73
CA THR A 45 29.69 -12.38 -8.63
C THR A 45 29.42 -12.88 -10.04
N GLY A 46 28.30 -12.46 -10.64
CA GLY A 46 27.94 -12.84 -12.00
C GLY A 46 26.56 -12.37 -12.42
N SER A 47 26.20 -12.65 -13.68
CA SER A 47 24.84 -12.46 -14.19
C SER A 47 24.13 -13.82 -14.24
N TYR A 48 23.00 -13.91 -13.55
CA TYR A 48 22.22 -15.14 -13.45
C TYR A 48 20.84 -14.93 -14.09
N LEU A 49 20.44 -15.87 -14.95
CA LEU A 49 19.04 -15.97 -15.35
C LEU A 49 18.31 -16.77 -14.27
N VAL A 50 17.37 -16.14 -13.57
CA VAL A 50 16.65 -16.75 -12.46
C VAL A 50 15.16 -16.86 -12.76
N SER A 51 14.58 -18.03 -12.50
CA SER A 51 13.13 -18.22 -12.54
C SER A 51 12.57 -17.98 -11.15
N VAL A 52 11.74 -16.95 -11.00
CA VAL A 52 11.11 -16.59 -9.73
C VAL A 52 9.62 -16.92 -9.81
N ASN A 53 9.17 -17.85 -8.97
CA ASN A 53 7.75 -18.15 -8.79
C ASN A 53 7.26 -17.52 -7.48
N ILE A 54 6.28 -16.62 -7.55
CA ILE A 54 5.69 -15.95 -6.39
C ILE A 54 4.26 -16.45 -6.23
N GLU A 55 4.02 -17.21 -5.17
CA GLU A 55 2.68 -17.66 -4.77
C GLU A 55 2.24 -16.88 -3.53
N VAL A 56 1.07 -16.24 -3.61
CA VAL A 56 0.51 -15.43 -2.51
C VAL A 56 -0.79 -16.06 -2.04
N THR A 57 -0.78 -16.57 -0.81
CA THR A 57 -1.98 -17.09 -0.14
C THR A 57 -2.43 -16.10 0.92
N VAL A 58 -3.63 -15.54 0.76
CA VAL A 58 -4.23 -14.66 1.77
C VAL A 58 -4.72 -15.53 2.92
N LEU A 59 -4.04 -15.42 4.07
CA LEU A 59 -4.42 -16.17 5.27
C LEU A 59 -5.53 -15.46 6.04
N GLU A 60 -5.45 -14.15 6.13
CA GLU A 60 -6.42 -13.32 6.85
C GLU A 60 -6.45 -11.93 6.21
N GLN A 61 -7.65 -11.35 6.09
CA GLN A 61 -7.85 -9.99 5.64
C GLN A 61 -8.39 -9.18 6.83
N ALA A 62 -7.54 -8.34 7.41
CA ALA A 62 -8.00 -7.41 8.44
C ALA A 62 -8.99 -6.41 7.81
N ALA A 63 -10.07 -6.11 8.53
CA ALA A 63 -10.97 -5.03 8.15
C ALA A 63 -10.14 -3.75 8.00
N VAL A 64 -10.18 -3.13 6.81
CA VAL A 64 -9.55 -1.83 6.60
C VAL A 64 -10.17 -0.91 7.64
N PRO A 65 -9.41 -0.30 8.57
CA PRO A 65 -9.95 0.80 9.34
C PRO A 65 -10.37 1.80 8.28
N GLN A 66 -11.68 1.94 8.10
CA GLN A 66 -12.22 3.11 7.43
C GLN A 66 -11.64 4.24 8.27
N ALA A 67 -10.59 4.89 7.78
CA ALA A 67 -10.23 6.20 8.26
C ALA A 67 -11.53 6.95 8.11
N GLU A 68 -12.18 7.16 9.25
CA GLU A 68 -13.49 7.78 9.35
C GLU A 68 -13.31 9.06 8.56
N GLN A 69 -13.82 9.05 7.32
CA GLN A 69 -13.95 10.27 6.55
C GLN A 69 -15.00 10.99 7.35
N LEU A 70 -14.54 11.73 8.36
CA LEU A 70 -15.23 12.82 8.99
C LEU A 70 -15.62 13.68 7.81
N SER A 71 -16.81 13.38 7.31
CA SER A 71 -17.52 14.19 6.37
C SER A 71 -17.81 15.42 7.20
N LEU A 72 -16.87 16.37 7.16
CA LEU A 72 -17.12 17.71 7.62
C LEU A 72 -18.20 18.20 6.65
N SER A 73 -19.44 17.94 7.01
CA SER A 73 -20.61 18.55 6.41
C SER A 73 -20.45 20.03 6.70
N PHE A 74 -19.79 20.74 5.79
CA PHE A 74 -19.87 22.19 5.75
C PHE A 74 -21.36 22.48 5.57
N PRO A 75 -22.04 23.14 6.52
CA PRO A 75 -23.42 23.51 6.29
C PRO A 75 -23.44 24.39 5.04
N GLU A 76 -24.19 23.94 4.03
CA GLU A 76 -24.56 24.75 2.88
C GLU A 76 -25.11 26.07 3.41
N MET A 77 -24.28 27.11 3.39
CA MET A 77 -24.75 28.47 3.49
C MET A 77 -25.50 28.72 2.19
N THR A 78 -26.82 28.51 2.26
CA THR A 78 -27.77 29.00 1.28
C THR A 78 -27.57 30.52 1.18
N ALA A 79 -26.71 30.93 0.25
CA ALA A 79 -26.69 32.29 -0.23
C ALA A 79 -27.94 32.47 -1.09
N PRO A 80 -28.94 33.29 -0.70
CA PRO A 80 -29.93 33.70 -1.66
C PRO A 80 -29.23 34.61 -2.67
N SER A 81 -29.19 34.14 -3.92
CA SER A 81 -28.93 34.96 -5.10
C SER A 81 -29.78 36.23 -5.05
N GLN A 82 -29.16 37.37 -4.79
CA GLN A 82 -29.68 38.66 -5.22
C GLN A 82 -28.81 39.20 -6.35
N LEU A 83 -29.02 38.61 -7.53
CA LEU A 83 -28.88 39.35 -8.77
C LEU A 83 -30.05 40.33 -8.81
N ARG A 84 -29.78 41.63 -8.69
CA ARG A 84 -30.68 42.65 -9.22
C ARG A 84 -29.87 43.74 -9.91
N GLU A 85 -30.25 43.96 -11.15
CA GLU A 85 -29.62 44.71 -12.22
C GLU A 85 -29.31 46.18 -11.94
N VAL A 86 -28.38 46.66 -12.76
CA VAL A 86 -28.05 48.05 -13.07
C VAL A 86 -29.26 48.87 -13.54
N ALA A 87 -29.40 50.09 -13.03
CA ALA A 87 -29.89 51.29 -13.74
C ALA A 87 -29.45 52.54 -12.98
#